data_AF-A0A1B8P1X8-F1
#
_entry.id   AF-A0A1B8P1X8-F1
#
_cell.length_a   1.000
_cell.length_b   1.000
_cell.length_c   1.000
_cell.angle_alpha   90.00
_cell.angle_beta   90.00
_cell.angle_gamma   90.00
#
_symmetry.space_group_name_H-M   'P 1'
#
loop_
_entity.id
_entity.type
_entity.pdbx_description
1 polymer ?
#
loop_
_entity_poly.entity_id
_entity_poly.type
_entity_poly.pdbx_seq_one_letter_code
_entity_poly.pdbx_strand_id
1 'polypeptide(L)'
;MRVGRLPLVPYHMPGDPALGDAVRGLAGTHSAVLLANHGPVVAGKSLEAAVYATEELEETAKLFILLQGKNPRTLTPEQVSEIQAHFPPE
;
A
#
# COMPACT_ATOMS: atom_id res chain seq x y z
N MET A 1 -8.42 7.23 1.96
CA MET A 1 -7.03 6.75 1.93
C MET A 1 -6.75 6.21 0.54
N ARG A 2 -5.60 6.56 -0.07
CA ARG A 2 -5.31 6.26 -1.49
C ARG A 2 -4.76 4.84 -1.71
N VAL A 3 -4.03 4.31 -0.73
CA VAL A 3 -3.32 3.02 -0.81
C VAL A 3 -4.18 1.84 -0.31
N GLY A 4 -5.03 2.06 0.69
CA GLY A 4 -5.89 1.01 1.25
C GLY A 4 -5.10 -0.12 1.92
N ARG A 5 -5.51 -1.39 1.67
CA ARG A 5 -4.73 -2.56 2.11
C ARG A 5 -3.49 -2.70 1.22
N LEU A 6 -2.35 -2.99 1.83
CA LEU A 6 -1.06 -3.06 1.13
C LEU A 6 -0.47 -4.48 1.25
N PRO A 7 -0.62 -5.34 0.23
CA PRO A 7 -0.05 -6.69 0.24
C PRO A 7 1.48 -6.64 0.06
N LEU A 8 2.16 -7.61 0.67
CA LEU A 8 3.59 -7.86 0.49
C LEU A 8 3.78 -9.05 -0.45
N VAL A 9 4.35 -8.79 -1.63
CA VAL A 9 4.78 -9.81 -2.58
C VAL A 9 6.12 -10.39 -2.10
N PRO A 10 6.28 -11.73 -2.09
CA PRO A 10 7.56 -12.39 -1.80
C PRO A 10 8.70 -11.87 -2.67
N TYR A 11 9.93 -12.16 -2.26
CA TYR A 11 11.10 -11.76 -3.03
C TYR A 11 11.14 -12.49 -4.37
N HIS A 12 11.35 -11.70 -5.43
CA HIS A 12 11.68 -12.17 -6.77
C HIS A 12 12.87 -11.35 -7.28
N MET A 13 13.71 -11.95 -8.13
CA MET A 13 14.82 -11.24 -8.73
C MET A 13 14.29 -10.11 -9.65
N PRO A 14 14.90 -8.91 -9.65
CA PRO A 14 14.52 -7.86 -10.60
C PRO A 14 14.58 -8.36 -12.04
N GLY A 15 13.47 -8.24 -12.77
CA GLY A 15 13.33 -8.75 -14.15
C GLY A 15 12.82 -10.19 -14.27
N ASP A 16 12.59 -10.90 -13.16
CA ASP A 16 11.95 -12.22 -13.15
C ASP A 16 10.49 -12.12 -13.63
N PRO A 17 10.07 -12.85 -14.68
CA PRO A 17 8.68 -12.90 -15.12
C PRO A 17 7.69 -13.31 -14.02
N ALA A 18 8.11 -14.14 -13.06
CA ALA A 18 7.26 -14.56 -11.95
C ALA A 18 6.82 -13.40 -11.05
N LEU A 19 7.62 -12.32 -10.97
CA LEU A 19 7.22 -11.09 -10.30
C LEU A 19 6.01 -10.45 -10.99
N GLY A 20 6.02 -10.40 -12.33
CA GLY A 20 4.92 -9.87 -13.12
C GLY A 20 3.63 -10.65 -12.91
N ASP A 21 3.73 -11.98 -12.83
CA ASP A 21 2.58 -12.86 -12.55
C ASP A 21 2.03 -12.66 -11.13
N ALA A 22 2.91 -12.55 -10.14
CA ALA A 22 2.52 -12.28 -8.76
C ALA A 22 1.80 -10.92 -8.61
N VAL A 23 2.33 -9.86 -9.25
CA VAL A 23 1.70 -8.53 -9.25
C VAL A 23 0.37 -8.57 -10.01
N ARG A 24 0.29 -9.28 -11.14
CA ARG A 24 -0.94 -9.42 -11.92
C ARG A 24 -2.07 -10.07 -11.12
N GLY A 25 -1.76 -11.04 -10.25
CA GLY A 25 -2.75 -11.66 -9.37
C GLY A 25 -3.38 -10.71 -8.33
N LEU A 26 -2.72 -9.58 -8.06
CA LEU A 26 -3.19 -8.54 -7.13
C LEU A 26 -3.81 -7.33 -7.84
N ALA A 27 -3.63 -7.24 -9.17
CA ALA A 27 -4.17 -6.16 -9.98
C ALA A 27 -5.71 -6.13 -9.93
N GLY A 28 -6.27 -4.92 -9.88
CA GLY A 28 -7.73 -4.70 -9.84
C GLY A 28 -8.37 -4.88 -8.46
N THR A 29 -7.65 -5.41 -7.48
CA THR A 29 -8.10 -5.46 -6.06
C THR A 29 -7.30 -4.53 -5.15
N HIS A 30 -6.09 -4.15 -5.57
CA HIS A 30 -5.18 -3.27 -4.83
C HIS A 30 -4.58 -2.22 -5.77
N SER A 31 -4.50 -0.98 -5.31
CA SER A 31 -3.86 0.14 -6.03
C SER A 31 -2.34 0.20 -5.80
N ALA A 32 -1.83 -0.50 -4.79
CA ALA A 32 -0.42 -0.56 -4.47
C ALA A 32 -0.02 -1.93 -3.93
N VAL A 33 1.25 -2.30 -4.12
CA VAL A 33 1.86 -3.52 -3.57
C VAL A 33 3.28 -3.21 -3.08
N LEU A 34 3.71 -3.89 -2.02
CA LEU A 34 5.12 -3.90 -1.60
C LEU A 34 5.82 -5.13 -2.17
N LEU A 35 7.01 -4.92 -2.73
CA LEU A 35 7.87 -5.99 -3.21
C LEU A 35 8.99 -6.20 -2.18
N ALA A 36 9.08 -7.39 -1.60
CA ALA A 36 10.07 -7.69 -0.58
C ALA A 36 11.49 -7.35 -1.09
N ASN A 37 12.24 -6.56 -0.31
CA ASN A 37 13.60 -6.12 -0.60
C ASN A 37 13.77 -5.32 -1.91
N HIS A 38 12.70 -4.77 -2.49
CA HIS A 38 12.76 -4.05 -3.76
C HIS A 38 12.09 -2.68 -3.69
N GLY A 39 10.87 -2.59 -3.16
CA GLY A 39 10.16 -1.32 -3.00
C GLY A 39 8.68 -1.42 -3.36
N PRO A 40 7.95 -0.29 -3.39
CA PRO A 40 6.55 -0.27 -3.76
C PRO A 40 6.34 -0.23 -5.28
N VAL A 41 5.22 -0.77 -5.72
CA VAL A 41 4.62 -0.48 -7.04
C VAL A 41 3.22 0.08 -6.80
N VAL A 42 2.93 1.24 -7.38
CA VAL A 42 1.66 1.96 -7.18
C VAL A 42 1.04 2.30 -8.53
N ALA A 43 -0.26 2.08 -8.66
CA ALA A 43 -1.06 2.40 -9.83
C ALA A 43 -2.14 3.44 -9.47
N GLY A 44 -2.48 4.28 -10.44
CA GLY A 44 -3.53 5.29 -10.31
C GLY A 44 -4.19 5.58 -11.65
N LYS A 45 -5.37 6.24 -11.61
CA LYS A 45 -6.13 6.63 -12.81
C LYS A 45 -5.41 7.69 -13.67
N SER A 46 -4.42 8.37 -13.08
CA SER A 46 -3.50 9.29 -13.73
C SER A 46 -2.11 9.15 -13.10
N LEU A 47 -1.08 9.66 -13.78
CA LEU A 47 0.28 9.71 -13.24
C LEU A 47 0.32 10.50 -11.92
N GLU A 48 -0.37 11.64 -11.87
CA GLU A 48 -0.49 12.48 -10.68
C GLU A 48 -1.12 11.71 -9.50
N ALA A 49 -2.21 10.97 -9.75
CA ALA A 49 -2.83 10.14 -8.73
C ALA A 49 -1.90 9.04 -8.21
N ALA A 50 -1.11 8.42 -9.09
CA ALA A 50 -0.12 7.42 -8.70
C ALA A 50 1.02 8.02 -7.86
N VAL A 51 1.48 9.23 -8.19
CA VAL A 51 2.48 9.97 -7.41
C VAL A 51 1.96 10.27 -6.01
N TYR A 52 0.76 10.86 -5.90
CA TYR A 52 0.18 11.18 -4.59
C TYR A 52 -0.09 9.95 -3.73
N ALA A 53 -0.50 8.84 -4.34
CA ALA A 53 -0.64 7.58 -3.62
C ALA A 53 0.72 7.01 -3.16
N THR A 54 1.77 7.19 -3.96
CA THR A 54 3.14 6.81 -3.59
C THR A 54 3.67 7.64 -2.42
N GLU A 55 3.43 8.95 -2.43
CA GLU A 55 3.80 9.85 -1.32
C GLU A 55 3.09 9.47 -0.01
N GLU A 56 1.78 9.18 -0.08
CA GLU A 56 1.01 8.70 1.08
C GLU A 56 1.57 7.38 1.62
N LEU A 57 1.95 6.45 0.74
CA LEU A 57 2.56 5.17 1.11
C LEU A 57 3.88 5.40 1.86
N GLU A 58 4.77 6.21 1.30
CA GLU A 58 6.11 6.46 1.86
C GLU A 58 6.04 7.16 3.22
N GLU A 59 5.21 8.21 3.35
CA GLU A 59 5.05 8.90 4.64
C GLU A 59 4.42 7.99 5.70
N THR A 60 3.49 7.11 5.30
CA THR A 60 2.92 6.10 6.22
C THR A 60 3.97 5.06 6.64
N ALA A 61 4.80 4.59 5.71
CA ALA A 61 5.88 3.65 6.00
C ALA A 61 6.93 4.25 6.93
N LYS A 62 7.31 5.52 6.69
CA LYS A 62 8.21 6.28 7.55
C LYS A 62 7.64 6.43 8.96
N LEU A 63 6.37 6.82 9.10
CA LEU A 63 5.71 6.89 10.41
C LEU A 63 5.69 5.52 11.10
N PHE A 64 5.36 4.44 10.38
CA PHE A 64 5.37 3.08 10.91
C PHE A 64 6.76 2.71 11.48
N ILE A 65 7.83 2.99 10.73
CA ILE A 65 9.22 2.73 11.16
C ILE A 65 9.58 3.58 12.39
N LEU A 66 9.29 4.89 12.37
CA LEU A 66 9.59 5.80 13.49
C LEU A 66 8.85 5.43 14.78
N LEU A 67 7.67 4.82 14.66
CA LEU A 67 6.84 4.40 15.79
C LEU A 67 7.16 2.98 16.28
N GLN A 68 8.11 2.25 15.66
CA GLN A 68 8.49 0.93 16.14
C GLN A 68 9.02 0.98 17.59
N GLY A 69 8.53 0.07 18.41
CA GLY A 69 8.85 0.03 19.85
C GLY A 69 8.21 1.16 20.68
N LYS A 70 7.27 1.94 20.10
CA LYS A 70 6.47 2.94 20.82
C LYS A 70 5.05 2.42 21.07
N ASN A 71 4.27 3.16 21.86
CA ASN A 71 2.85 2.90 22.11
C ASN A 71 1.99 4.03 21.53
N PRO A 72 1.88 4.15 20.18
CA PRO A 72 1.06 5.19 19.57
C PRO A 72 -0.42 4.93 19.83
N ARG A 73 -1.21 6.01 19.95
CA ARG A 73 -2.67 5.89 19.94
C ARG A 73 -3.14 5.55 18.53
N THR A 74 -3.69 4.36 18.36
CA THR A 74 -4.25 3.89 17.09
C THR A 74 -5.75 4.19 17.00
N LEU A 75 -6.30 4.10 15.79
CA LEU A 75 -7.74 4.04 15.59
C LEU A 75 -8.27 2.69 16.06
N THR A 76 -9.48 2.68 16.63
CA THR A 76 -10.17 1.42 16.93
C THR A 76 -10.72 0.79 15.63
N PRO A 77 -10.99 -0.51 15.61
CA PRO A 77 -11.61 -1.16 14.46
C PRO A 77 -12.92 -0.49 14.01
N GLU A 78 -13.71 0.01 14.95
CA GLU A 78 -14.97 0.71 14.70
C GLU A 78 -14.74 2.05 14.00
N GLN A 79 -13.74 2.83 14.46
CA GLN A 79 -13.34 4.09 13.81
C GLN A 79 -12.80 3.86 12.40
N VAL A 80 -12.03 2.79 12.19
CA VAL A 80 -11.57 2.40 10.85
C VAL A 80 -12.76 2.04 9.95
N SER A 81 -13.73 1.28 10.47
CA SER A 81 -14.93 0.91 9.72
C SER A 81 -15.81 2.12 9.36
N GLU A 82 -15.94 3.10 10.27
CA GLU A 82 -16.67 4.34 10.03
C GLU A 82 -16.03 5.16 8.90
N ILE A 83 -14.69 5.29 8.92
CA ILE A 83 -13.94 5.96 7.85
C ILE A 83 -14.12 5.23 6.52
N GLN A 84 -14.06 3.90 6.51
CA GLN A 84 -14.25 3.10 5.28
C GLN A 84 -15.67 3.22 4.71
N ALA A 85 -16.68 3.31 5.57
CA ALA A 85 -18.07 3.52 5.15
C ALA A 85 -18.29 4.92 4.56
N HIS A 86 -17.65 5.94 5.15
CA HIS A 86 -17.73 7.31 4.66
C HIS A 86 -16.88 7.58 3.40
N PHE A 87 -15.74 6.89 3.27
CA PHE A 87 -14.80 7.03 2.16
C PHE A 87 -14.53 5.65 1.54
N PRO A 88 -15.46 5.12 0.73
CA PRO A 88 -15.28 3.82 0.10
C PRO A 88 -14.05 3.82 -0.83
N PRO A 89 -13.33 2.69 -0.95
CA PRO A 89 -12.25 2.57 -1.91
C PRO A 89 -12.77 2.75 -3.35
N GLU A 90 -11.99 3.43 -4.18
CA GLU A 90 -12.27 3.67 -5.60
C GLU A 90 -12.05 2.44 -6.50
#